data_AF-A0A7J9KPM5-F1
#
_entry.id   AF-A0A7J9KPM5-F1
#
_cell.length_a   1.000
_cell.length_b   1.000
_cell.length_c   1.000
_cell.angle_alpha   90.00
_cell.angle_beta   90.00
_cell.angle_gamma   90.00
#
_symmetry.space_group_name_H-M   'P 1'
#
loop_
_entity.id
_entity.type
_entity.pdbx_description
1 polymer ?
#
loop_
_entity_poly.entity_id
_entity_poly.type
_entity_poly.pdbx_seq_one_letter_code
_entity_poly.pdbx_strand_id
1 'polypeptide(L)' 'MLKAKPNLESRIGTLKKDWAIVYDMLSRKDNSDFGWDEHKQLVVAKNVVWNSYISIVIKKLVNSDITVSFIISNLLPST' A
#
# COMPACT_ATOMS: atom_id res chain seq x y z
N MET A 1 7.56 20.45 33.08
CA MET A 1 7.20 19.25 32.30
C MET A 1 6.27 19.68 31.16
N LEU A 2 6.80 19.92 29.96
CA LEU A 2 5.99 20.26 28.80
C LEU A 2 5.32 18.98 28.30
N LYS A 3 4.00 18.84 28.51
CA LYS A 3 3.17 17.84 27.81
C LYS A 3 3.45 18.01 26.33
N ALA A 4 4.10 17.02 25.71
CA ALA A 4 4.30 17.01 24.28
C ALA A 4 2.92 17.11 23.61
N LYS A 5 2.63 18.27 23.01
CA LYS A 5 1.57 18.38 22.01
C LYS A 5 1.81 17.23 21.03
N PRO A 6 0.81 16.42 20.65
CA PRO A 6 0.98 15.60 19.47
C PRO A 6 1.29 16.57 18.33
N ASN A 7 2.49 16.45 17.77
CA ASN A 7 2.97 17.32 16.69
C ASN A 7 1.91 17.28 15.58
N LEU A 8 1.20 18.39 15.37
CA LEU A 8 0.12 18.46 14.40
C LEU A 8 0.63 18.13 12.99
N GLU A 9 1.89 18.46 12.71
CA GLU A 9 2.55 18.16 11.43
C GLU A 9 2.72 16.66 11.20
N SER A 10 3.12 15.91 12.24
CA SER A 10 3.29 14.45 12.10
C SER A 10 1.94 13.77 11.85
N ARG A 11 0.88 14.21 12.54
CA ARG A 11 -0.49 13.72 12.32
C ARG A 11 -1.00 14.04 10.92
N ILE A 12 -0.79 15.26 10.43
CA ILE A 12 -1.14 15.66 9.07
C ILE A 12 -0.36 14.82 8.05
N GLY A 13 0.93 14.56 8.30
CA GLY A 13 1.76 13.71 7.46
C GLY A 13 1.22 12.27 7.36
N THR A 14 0.83 11.67 8.48
CA THR A 14 0.22 10.33 8.50
C THR A 14 -1.11 10.33 7.74
N LEU A 15 -2.00 11.28 8.00
CA LEU A 15 -3.31 11.36 7.33
C LEU A 15 -3.18 11.53 5.81
N LYS A 16 -2.20 12.32 5.34
CA LYS A 16 -1.90 12.45 3.90
C LYS A 16 -1.45 11.13 3.28
N LYS A 17 -0.62 10.35 3.98
CA LYS A 17 -0.17 9.03 3.52
C LYS A 17 -1.32 8.04 3.46
N ASP A 18 -2.12 7.96 4.52
CA ASP A 18 -3.27 7.05 4.59
C ASP A 18 -4.30 7.39 3.50
N TRP A 19 -4.58 8.68 3.29
CA TRP A 19 -5.46 9.15 2.23
C TRP A 19 -4.94 8.78 0.84
N ALA A 20 -3.64 8.93 0.58
CA ALA A 20 -3.05 8.57 -0.70
C ALA A 20 -3.19 7.08 -1.01
N ILE A 21 -3.09 6.22 0.01
CA ILE A 21 -3.27 4.76 -0.12
C ILE A 21 -4.73 4.45 -0.49
N VAL A 22 -5.69 5.01 0.24
CA VAL A 22 -7.13 4.82 -0.05
C VAL A 22 -7.48 5.35 -1.44
N TYR A 23 -6.94 6.50 -1.82
CA TYR A 23 -7.15 7.08 -3.13
C TYR A 23 -6.60 6.19 -4.25
N ASP A 24 -5.38 5.63 -4.11
CA ASP A 24 -4.81 4.70 -5.09
C ASP A 24 -5.69 3.45 -5.25
N MET A 25 -6.18 2.88 -4.14
CA MET A 25 -7.07 1.71 -4.17
C MET A 25 -8.37 1.99 -4.94
N LEU A 26 -8.98 3.16 -4.73
CA LEU A 26 -10.26 3.53 -5.34
C LEU A 26 -10.15 4.09 -6.76
N SER A 27 -9.01 4.69 -7.14
CA SER A 27 -8.86 5.41 -8.42
C SER A 27 -8.17 4.60 -9.52
N ARG A 28 -7.64 3.41 -9.20
CA ARG A 28 -6.82 2.64 -10.13
C ARG A 28 -7.65 2.02 -11.27
N LYS A 29 -7.47 2.61 -12.45
CA LYS A 29 -8.18 2.30 -13.71
C LYS A 29 -8.16 0.82 -14.15
N ASP A 30 -7.13 0.08 -13.73
CA ASP A 30 -6.85 -1.28 -14.20
C ASP A 30 -7.24 -2.37 -13.19
N ASN A 31 -7.69 -2.03 -11.97
CA ASN A 31 -8.00 -3.01 -10.90
C ASN A 31 -8.90 -2.48 -9.76
N SER A 32 -9.54 -1.31 -9.86
CA SER A 32 -10.35 -0.77 -8.74
C SER A 32 -11.74 -1.42 -8.66
N ASP A 33 -11.76 -2.73 -8.43
CA ASP A 33 -12.93 -3.44 -7.87
C ASP A 33 -13.07 -3.17 -6.35
N PHE A 34 -12.27 -2.23 -5.83
CA PHE A 34 -12.41 -1.68 -4.50
C PHE A 34 -13.56 -0.69 -4.45
N GLY A 35 -14.51 -0.94 -3.55
CA GLY A 35 -15.57 -0.03 -3.20
C GLY A 35 -15.28 0.69 -1.87
N TRP A 36 -16.05 1.73 -1.61
CA TRP A 36 -16.11 2.40 -0.31
C TRP A 36 -17.41 2.02 0.39
N ASP A 37 -17.32 1.51 1.62
CA ASP A 37 -18.49 1.29 2.48
C ASP A 37 -18.75 2.57 3.28
N GLU A 38 -19.77 3.34 2.88
CA GLU A 38 -20.13 4.60 3.55
C GLU A 38 -20.58 4.41 5.00
N HIS A 39 -21.13 3.25 5.36
CA HIS A 39 -21.60 3.01 6.72
C HIS A 39 -20.45 2.67 7.66
N LYS A 40 -19.45 1.96 7.16
CA LYS A 40 -18.28 1.54 7.96
C LYS A 40 -17.06 2.42 7.77
N GLN A 41 -17.12 3.36 6.82
CA GLN A 41 -16.03 4.27 6.47
C GLN A 41 -14.73 3.51 6.16
N LEU A 42 -14.82 2.46 5.33
CA LEU A 42 -13.69 1.60 4.98
C LEU A 42 -13.75 1.10 3.53
N VAL A 43 -12.58 0.75 3.00
CA VAL A 43 -12.44 0.15 1.69
C VAL A 43 -12.88 -1.32 1.74
N VAL A 44 -13.80 -1.70 0.87
CA VAL A 44 -14.32 -3.08 0.74
C VAL A 44 -13.99 -3.64 -0.63
N ALA A 45 -13.65 -4.93 -0.67
CA ALA A 45 -13.48 -5.68 -1.91
C ALA A 45 -13.58 -7.18 -1.66
N LYS A 46 -13.75 -7.96 -2.74
CA LYS A 46 -13.65 -9.42 -2.68
C LYS A 46 -12.21 -9.84 -2.35
N ASN A 47 -12.03 -11.00 -1.73
CA ASN A 47 -10.69 -11.53 -1.39
C ASN A 47 -9.75 -11.61 -2.60
N VAL A 48 -10.28 -11.94 -3.79
CA VAL A 48 -9.48 -12.00 -5.03
C VAL A 48 -8.86 -10.64 -5.40
N VAL A 49 -9.58 -9.55 -5.13
CA VAL A 49 -9.13 -8.17 -5.39
C VAL A 49 -8.07 -7.76 -4.38
N TRP A 50 -8.28 -8.07 -3.09
CA TRP A 50 -7.28 -7.88 -2.04
C TRP A 50 -5.97 -8.61 -2.34
N ASN A 51 -6.05 -9.89 -2.72
CA ASN A 51 -4.88 -10.69 -3.08
C ASN A 51 -4.12 -10.13 -4.29
N SER A 52 -4.85 -9.66 -5.31
CA SER A 52 -4.25 -9.02 -6.49
C SER A 52 -3.50 -7.74 -6.12
N TYR A 53 -4.14 -6.85 -5.33
CA TYR A 53 -3.53 -5.61 -4.86
C TYR A 53 -2.27 -5.85 -4.04
N ILE A 54 -2.33 -6.76 -3.04
CA ILE A 54 -1.18 -7.11 -2.20
C ILE A 54 -0.03 -7.64 -3.07
N SER A 55 -0.31 -8.53 -4.02
CA SER A 55 0.70 -9.01 -4.97
C SER A 55 1.33 -7.87 -5.78
N ILE A 56 0.55 -6.89 -6.25
CA ILE A 56 1.10 -5.75 -6.99
C ILE A 56 1.97 -4.87 -6.08
N VAL A 57 1.53 -4.58 -4.86
CA VAL A 57 2.29 -3.78 -3.90
C VAL A 57 3.59 -4.48 -3.55
N ILE A 58 3.55 -5.78 -3.23
CA ILE A 58 4.75 -6.59 -2.97
C ILE A 58 5.68 -6.58 -4.19
N LYS A 59 5.16 -6.81 -5.40
CA LYS A 59 5.97 -6.75 -6.63
C LYS A 59 6.60 -5.38 -6.83
N LYS A 60 5.86 -4.28 -6.59
CA LYS A 60 6.41 -2.91 -6.67
C LYS A 60 7.54 -2.72 -5.66
N LEU A 61 7.37 -3.16 -4.42
CA LEU A 61 8.39 -3.06 -3.37
C LEU A 61 9.63 -3.89 -3.70
N VAL A 62 9.44 -5.14 -4.14
CA VAL A 62 10.52 -6.04 -4.57
C VAL A 62 11.28 -5.50 -5.78
N ASN A 63 10.58 -4.87 -6.74
CA ASN A 63 11.20 -4.30 -7.94
C ASN A 63 11.83 -2.91 -7.69
N SER A 64 11.39 -2.19 -6.66
CA SER A 64 11.98 -0.89 -6.28
C SER A 64 13.28 -1.04 -5.49
N ASP A 65 13.49 -2.18 -4.83
CA ASP A 65 14.77 -2.51 -4.21
C ASP A 65 15.68 -3.23 -5.20
N ILE A 66 16.52 -2.46 -5.91
CA ILE A 66 17.61 -2.96 -6.79
C ILE A 66 18.44 -4.07 -6.11
N THR A 67 18.53 -4.05 -4.78
CA THR A 67 19.24 -5.02 -3.95
C THR A 67 18.56 -6.39 -3.86
N VAL A 68 17.22 -6.47 -3.90
CA VAL A 68 16.49 -7.75 -3.78
C VAL A 68 16.46 -8.50 -5.12
N SER A 69 16.29 -7.80 -6.24
CA SER A 69 16.40 -8.40 -7.57
C SER A 69 17.79 -9.01 -7.83
N PHE A 70 18.87 -8.36 -7.38
CA PHE A 70 20.23 -8.88 -7.50
C PHE A 70 20.46 -10.14 -6.64
N ILE A 71 19.83 -10.24 -5.47
CA ILE A 71 19.94 -11.42 -4.60
C ILE A 71 19.14 -12.59 -5.19
N ILE A 72 17.91 -12.36 -5.69
CA ILE A 72 17.07 -13.42 -6.29
C ILE A 72 17.69 -13.97 -7.59
N SER A 73 18.28 -13.12 -8.43
CA SER A 73 18.95 -13.55 -9.67
C SER A 73 20.24 -14.34 -9.43
N ASN A 74 20.87 -14.21 -8.26
CA ASN A 74 22.16 -14.84 -7.95
C ASN A 74 22.08 -16.01 -6.94
N LEU A 75 20.90 -16.31 -6.37
CA LEU A 75 20.72 -17.39 -5.38
C LEU A 75 19.81 -18.53 -5.84
N LEU A 76 19.16 -18.44 -6.99
CA LEU A 76 18.51 -19.59 -7.63
C LEU A 76 19.46 -20.13 -8.71
N PRO A 77 19.88 -21.40 -8.65
CA PRO A 77 20.62 -22.01 -9.76
C PRO A 77 19.69 -22.01 -10.97
N SER A 78 20.17 -21.51 -12.11
CA SER A 78 19.48 -21.65 -13.39
C SER A 78 19.23 -23.13 -13.66
N THR A 79 17.97 -23.55 -13.63
CA THR A 79 17.51 -24.73 -14.36
C THR A 79 17.16 -24.33 -15.79
#